data_AF-A0A2D0L2N8-F1
#
_entry.id   AF-A0A2D0L2N8-F1
#
_cell.length_a   1.000
_cell.length_b   1.000
_cell.length_c   1.000
_cell.angle_alpha   90.00
_cell.angle_beta   90.00
_cell.angle_gamma   90.00
#
_symmetry.space_group_name_H-M   'P 1'
#
loop_
_entity.id
_entity.type
_entity.pdbx_description
1 polymer ?
#
loop_
_entity_poly.entity_id
_entity_poly.type
_entity_poly.pdbx_seq_one_letter_code
_entity_poly.pdbx_strand_id
1 'polypeptide(L)'
;MTTIIMALVFSAILSGTTLHVLSSNFNFRITLKWMAITIVVSSFLACIVTYLDKDNILYVLSFFFALPFLASFSVPAGEFISNIISLKNDIRQGKTTVLKTIIQLILTAVAIGMIYAMNFLDNLITFGLFAIFFATALILVWREKTPKKQFFKLQQILPTSKIGSMAMGLVEVQGRAIAEKQRLVTAPLSKKKCIAYLYTEYKETKDSEGKTYYKTIADKTYCAPFNIQDETGSVAVITHDLSLVSLPPTLKYEKNKVRYVERAIFNHDMIMLIGAATEKNIPGKGNQIVIQKDIENNILAASRVESVTHWNKHRLLVRSALVFSLAAVFLIAVILTIPYEYHEQKLTIMFNKSPLFSWLF
;
A
#
# COMPACT_ATOMS: atom_id res chain seq x y z
N MET A 1 37.39 -14.57 -2.14
CA MET A 1 36.32 -15.58 -2.39
C MET A 1 35.20 -15.47 -1.36
N THR A 2 35.51 -15.37 -0.07
CA THR A 2 34.56 -15.13 1.02
C THR A 2 33.78 -13.81 0.91
N THR A 3 34.44 -12.72 0.51
CA THR A 3 33.81 -11.40 0.27
C THR A 3 32.76 -11.42 -0.85
N ILE A 4 33.05 -12.13 -1.95
CA ILE A 4 32.15 -12.28 -3.09
C ILE A 4 30.91 -13.11 -2.71
N ILE A 5 31.09 -14.20 -1.94
CA ILE A 5 29.99 -15.05 -1.48
C ILE A 5 29.10 -14.28 -0.49
N MET A 6 29.68 -13.52 0.45
CA MET A 6 28.93 -12.65 1.37
C MET A 6 28.12 -11.57 0.62
N ALA A 7 28.72 -10.94 -0.41
CA ALA A 7 28.03 -9.95 -1.23
C ALA A 7 26.86 -10.56 -2.03
N LEU A 8 27.02 -11.78 -2.56
CA LEU A 8 25.98 -12.56 -3.24
C LEU A 8 24.80 -12.89 -2.32
N VAL A 9 25.08 -13.35 -1.09
CA VAL A 9 24.03 -13.68 -0.11
C VAL A 9 23.30 -12.42 0.36
N PHE A 10 24.02 -11.33 0.60
CA PHE A 10 23.42 -10.07 1.03
C PHE A 10 22.54 -9.42 -0.04
N SER A 11 23.00 -9.45 -1.30
CA SER A 11 22.21 -9.06 -2.47
C SER A 11 20.86 -9.74 -2.52
N ALA A 12 20.83 -11.06 -2.34
CA ALA A 12 19.63 -11.86 -2.41
C ALA A 12 18.63 -11.53 -1.28
N ILE A 13 19.14 -11.27 -0.07
CA ILE A 13 18.31 -10.91 1.10
C ILE A 13 17.73 -9.49 0.94
N LEU A 14 18.55 -8.52 0.53
CA LEU A 14 18.14 -7.12 0.40
C LEU A 14 17.16 -6.89 -0.75
N SER A 15 17.41 -7.49 -1.92
CA SER A 15 16.47 -7.47 -3.04
C SER A 15 15.17 -8.24 -2.72
N GLY A 16 15.24 -9.34 -1.98
CA GLY A 16 14.04 -10.05 -1.48
C GLY A 16 13.17 -9.20 -0.54
N THR A 17 13.78 -8.48 0.41
CA THR A 17 13.05 -7.64 1.38
C THR A 17 12.43 -6.41 0.72
N THR A 18 13.14 -5.72 -0.17
CA THR A 18 12.60 -4.58 -0.94
C THR A 18 11.41 -5.01 -1.80
N LEU A 19 11.50 -6.14 -2.51
CA LEU A 19 10.38 -6.69 -3.28
C LEU A 19 9.18 -7.11 -2.40
N HIS A 20 9.42 -7.63 -1.19
CA HIS A 20 8.33 -7.96 -0.26
C HIS A 20 7.60 -6.70 0.23
N VAL A 21 8.34 -5.65 0.62
CA VAL A 21 7.77 -4.35 1.06
C VAL A 21 6.97 -3.68 -0.05
N LEU A 22 7.48 -3.66 -1.28
CA LEU A 22 6.75 -3.17 -2.45
C LEU A 22 5.47 -3.98 -2.69
N SER A 23 5.56 -5.31 -2.58
CA SER A 23 4.41 -6.18 -2.83
C SER A 23 3.29 -6.03 -1.79
N SER A 24 3.66 -5.71 -0.55
CA SER A 24 2.73 -5.53 0.56
C SER A 24 1.97 -4.19 0.49
N ASN A 25 2.56 -3.14 -0.11
CA ASN A 25 2.01 -1.79 -0.05
C ASN A 25 1.26 -1.35 -1.32
N PHE A 26 1.70 -1.77 -2.51
CA PHE A 26 1.10 -1.33 -3.77
C PHE A 26 0.03 -2.30 -4.33
N ASN A 27 -0.33 -3.35 -3.57
CA ASN A 27 -1.22 -4.42 -4.04
C ASN A 27 -0.71 -5.12 -5.33
N PHE A 28 0.58 -4.94 -5.66
CA PHE A 28 1.28 -5.60 -6.77
C PHE A 28 1.97 -6.85 -6.26
N ARG A 29 1.55 -8.03 -6.70
CA ARG A 29 2.31 -9.26 -6.44
C ARG A 29 3.37 -9.43 -7.52
N ILE A 30 4.58 -8.95 -7.26
CA ILE A 30 5.74 -9.30 -8.08
C ILE A 30 5.93 -10.82 -7.96
N THR A 31 6.01 -11.54 -9.09
CA THR A 31 6.10 -13.00 -9.04
C THR A 31 7.51 -13.42 -8.63
N LEU A 32 7.63 -14.49 -7.84
CA LEU A 32 8.88 -14.92 -7.18
C LEU A 32 10.04 -15.20 -8.18
N LYS A 33 9.76 -15.31 -9.48
CA LYS A 33 10.81 -15.49 -10.48
C LYS A 33 11.29 -14.16 -11.09
N TRP A 34 10.48 -13.09 -11.16
CA TRP A 34 11.02 -11.73 -11.36
C TRP A 34 11.83 -11.26 -10.14
N MET A 35 11.44 -11.68 -8.92
CA MET A 35 12.31 -11.59 -7.74
C MET A 35 13.62 -12.35 -7.97
N ALA A 36 13.56 -13.62 -8.39
CA ALA A 36 14.76 -14.42 -8.63
C ALA A 36 15.63 -13.84 -9.75
N ILE A 37 15.06 -13.31 -10.83
CA ILE A 37 15.80 -12.68 -11.94
C ILE A 37 16.46 -11.39 -11.45
N THR A 38 15.75 -10.54 -10.71
CA THR A 38 16.36 -9.33 -10.14
C THR A 38 17.45 -9.67 -9.13
N ILE A 39 17.23 -10.66 -8.26
CA ILE A 39 18.24 -11.22 -7.34
C ILE A 39 19.46 -11.74 -8.12
N VAL A 40 19.25 -12.58 -9.14
CA VAL A 40 20.32 -13.25 -9.88
C VAL A 40 21.09 -12.26 -10.75
N VAL A 41 20.41 -11.37 -11.47
CA VAL A 41 21.04 -10.35 -12.32
C VAL A 41 21.82 -9.34 -11.47
N SER A 42 21.24 -8.86 -10.36
CA SER A 42 21.96 -7.95 -9.45
C SER A 42 23.18 -8.63 -8.82
N SER A 43 23.05 -9.89 -8.42
CA SER A 43 24.16 -10.65 -7.83
C SER A 43 25.24 -11.01 -8.85
N PHE A 44 24.88 -11.26 -10.11
CA PHE A 44 25.83 -11.55 -11.19
C PHE A 44 26.60 -10.30 -11.62
N LEU A 45 25.92 -9.15 -11.78
CA LEU A 45 26.59 -7.88 -12.07
C LEU A 45 27.52 -7.46 -10.94
N ALA A 46 27.12 -7.64 -9.69
CA ALA A 46 28.00 -7.35 -8.55
C ALA A 46 29.25 -8.23 -8.53
N CYS A 47 29.12 -9.51 -8.90
CA CYS A 47 30.26 -10.40 -9.05
C CYS A 47 31.25 -9.86 -10.10
N ILE A 48 30.74 -9.39 -11.26
CA ILE A 48 31.55 -8.78 -12.32
C ILE A 48 32.24 -7.50 -11.84
N VAL A 49 31.52 -6.63 -11.11
CA VAL A 49 32.09 -5.37 -10.60
C VAL A 49 33.15 -5.62 -9.52
N THR A 50 32.91 -6.55 -8.58
CA THR A 50 33.92 -6.96 -7.58
C THR A 50 35.16 -7.62 -8.20
N TYR A 51 35.01 -8.20 -9.39
CA TYR A 51 36.10 -8.83 -10.12
C TYR A 51 36.96 -7.79 -10.87
N LEU A 52 36.34 -6.73 -11.38
CA LEU A 52 37.00 -5.66 -12.13
C LEU A 52 37.65 -4.60 -11.23
N ASP A 53 37.05 -4.27 -10.09
CA ASP A 53 37.57 -3.28 -9.14
C ASP A 53 37.58 -3.86 -7.72
N LYS A 54 38.76 -4.34 -7.30
CA LYS A 54 38.93 -5.14 -6.07
C LYS A 54 38.77 -4.36 -4.77
N ASP A 55 38.90 -3.03 -4.81
CA ASP A 55 39.06 -2.21 -3.60
C ASP A 55 37.81 -1.43 -3.19
N ASN A 56 36.77 -1.37 -4.03
CA ASN A 56 35.58 -0.57 -3.75
C ASN A 56 34.30 -1.40 -3.58
N ILE A 57 34.19 -2.09 -2.44
CA ILE A 57 32.96 -2.75 -1.96
C ILE A 57 31.76 -1.77 -1.91
N LEU A 58 32.00 -0.45 -1.83
CA LEU A 58 30.98 0.58 -1.84
C LEU A 58 30.26 0.78 -3.19
N TYR A 59 30.94 0.62 -4.32
CA TYR A 59 30.28 0.67 -5.65
C TYR A 59 29.33 -0.50 -5.84
N VAL A 60 29.69 -1.64 -5.27
CA VAL A 60 28.89 -2.86 -5.30
C VAL A 60 27.60 -2.66 -4.50
N LEU A 61 27.68 -2.04 -3.32
CA LEU A 61 26.52 -1.65 -2.51
C LEU A 61 25.61 -0.61 -3.19
N SER A 62 26.15 0.46 -3.79
CA SER A 62 25.33 1.47 -4.48
C SER A 62 24.57 0.89 -5.68
N PHE A 63 25.21 -0.03 -6.41
CA PHE A 63 24.59 -0.73 -7.55
C PHE A 63 23.51 -1.73 -7.10
N PHE A 64 23.70 -2.38 -5.94
CA PHE A 64 22.73 -3.32 -5.34
C PHE A 64 21.41 -2.66 -4.94
N PHE A 65 21.42 -1.38 -4.55
CA PHE A 65 20.18 -0.65 -4.27
C PHE A 65 19.56 0.00 -5.52
N ALA A 66 20.37 0.40 -6.50
CA ALA A 66 19.89 1.04 -7.73
C ALA A 66 19.09 0.09 -8.63
N LEU A 67 19.48 -1.18 -8.75
CA LEU A 67 18.83 -2.15 -9.65
C LEU A 67 17.42 -2.58 -9.23
N PRO A 68 17.15 -2.95 -7.96
CA PRO A 68 15.78 -3.20 -7.48
C PRO A 68 14.92 -1.94 -7.53
N PHE A 69 15.52 -0.75 -7.38
CA PHE A 69 14.83 0.53 -7.52
C PHE A 69 14.47 0.82 -8.98
N LEU A 70 15.40 0.62 -9.93
CA LEU A 70 15.14 0.68 -11.37
C LEU A 70 14.11 -0.36 -11.81
N ALA A 71 14.11 -1.56 -11.23
CA ALA A 71 13.09 -2.58 -11.46
C ALA A 71 11.72 -2.21 -10.87
N SER A 72 11.71 -1.50 -9.74
CA SER A 72 10.49 -0.91 -9.17
C SER A 72 9.93 0.24 -10.03
N PHE A 73 10.78 0.88 -10.84
CA PHE A 73 10.39 1.85 -11.88
C PHE A 73 10.08 1.22 -13.24
N SER A 74 10.62 0.03 -13.54
CA SER A 74 10.35 -0.68 -14.80
C SER A 74 8.99 -1.38 -14.83
N VAL A 75 8.40 -1.71 -13.67
CA VAL A 75 7.01 -2.17 -13.59
C VAL A 75 6.01 -1.05 -13.93
N PRO A 76 6.17 0.18 -13.44
CA PRO A 76 5.48 1.32 -14.02
C PRO A 76 5.83 1.52 -15.49
N ALA A 77 6.98 1.09 -16.04
CA ALA A 77 7.26 1.26 -17.47
C ALA A 77 6.23 0.56 -18.39
N GLY A 78 5.68 -0.59 -17.97
CA GLY A 78 4.59 -1.27 -18.69
C GLY A 78 3.26 -0.50 -18.60
N GLU A 79 2.92 -0.01 -17.40
CA GLU A 79 1.77 0.88 -17.19
C GLU A 79 1.97 2.27 -17.82
N PHE A 80 3.22 2.72 -17.97
CA PHE A 80 3.69 3.99 -18.53
C PHE A 80 3.66 3.94 -20.05
N ILE A 81 4.03 2.83 -20.69
CA ILE A 81 3.79 2.60 -22.12
C ILE A 81 2.28 2.60 -22.38
N SER A 82 1.49 1.89 -21.56
CA SER A 82 0.03 1.90 -21.73
C SER A 82 -0.60 3.27 -21.43
N ASN A 83 -0.05 4.04 -20.46
CA ASN A 83 -0.51 5.38 -20.12
C ASN A 83 -0.06 6.44 -21.13
N ILE A 84 1.09 6.29 -21.79
CA ILE A 84 1.53 7.13 -22.92
C ILE A 84 0.66 6.87 -24.14
N ILE A 85 0.33 5.60 -24.39
CA ILE A 85 -0.60 5.21 -25.47
C ILE A 85 -2.02 5.74 -25.19
N SER A 86 -2.48 5.74 -23.93
CA SER A 86 -3.76 6.37 -23.55
C SER A 86 -3.70 7.90 -23.49
N LEU A 87 -2.52 8.51 -23.27
CA LEU A 87 -2.31 9.97 -23.30
C LEU A 87 -2.71 10.57 -24.65
N LYS A 88 -2.44 9.84 -25.76
CA LYS A 88 -2.85 10.25 -27.11
C LYS A 88 -4.38 10.37 -27.25
N ASN A 89 -5.13 9.56 -26.51
CA ASN A 89 -6.59 9.56 -26.51
C ASN A 89 -7.18 10.58 -25.52
N ASP A 90 -6.52 10.82 -24.37
CA ASP A 90 -6.99 11.72 -23.31
C ASP A 90 -6.67 13.21 -23.57
N ILE A 91 -5.64 13.54 -24.36
CA ILE A 91 -5.34 14.92 -24.81
C ILE A 91 -6.50 15.52 -25.62
N ARG A 92 -7.30 14.66 -26.29
CA ARG A 92 -8.46 15.08 -27.07
C ARG A 92 -9.67 15.51 -26.20
N GLN A 93 -9.64 15.27 -24.89
CA GLN A 93 -10.75 15.53 -23.96
C GLN A 93 -10.40 16.44 -22.77
N GLY A 94 -9.21 17.03 -22.70
CA GLY A 94 -8.89 18.10 -21.74
C GLY A 94 -9.12 17.75 -20.26
N LYS A 95 -8.76 16.53 -19.82
CA LYS A 95 -8.90 16.10 -18.43
C LYS A 95 -7.67 16.40 -17.56
N THR A 96 -7.93 16.76 -16.31
CA THR A 96 -6.95 17.00 -15.22
C THR A 96 -6.01 15.81 -14.91
N THR A 97 -6.31 14.63 -15.45
CA THR A 97 -5.47 13.41 -15.37
C THR A 97 -4.12 13.59 -16.09
N VAL A 98 -4.04 14.41 -17.14
CA VAL A 98 -2.82 14.62 -17.95
C VAL A 98 -1.73 15.37 -17.18
N LEU A 99 -2.13 16.32 -16.32
CA LEU A 99 -1.18 17.08 -15.49
C LEU A 99 -0.46 16.16 -14.48
N LYS A 100 -1.20 15.22 -13.88
CA LYS A 100 -0.62 14.25 -12.92
C LYS A 100 0.39 13.32 -13.58
N THR A 101 0.13 12.85 -14.80
CA THR A 101 1.07 12.00 -15.55
C THR A 101 2.32 12.75 -15.99
N ILE A 102 2.21 14.02 -16.40
CA ILE A 102 3.39 14.84 -16.74
C ILE A 102 4.27 15.09 -15.52
N ILE A 103 3.68 15.44 -14.37
CA ILE A 103 4.42 15.64 -13.11
C ILE A 103 5.17 14.36 -12.73
N GLN A 104 4.53 13.20 -12.85
CA GLN A 104 5.15 11.92 -12.55
C GLN A 104 6.34 11.60 -13.48
N LEU A 105 6.27 11.99 -14.75
CA LEU A 105 7.31 11.80 -15.76
C LEU A 105 8.54 12.69 -15.53
N ILE A 106 8.32 13.92 -15.04
CA ILE A 106 9.41 14.81 -14.64
C ILE A 106 10.11 14.26 -13.39
N LEU A 107 9.33 13.79 -12.41
CA LEU A 107 9.86 13.20 -11.18
C LEU A 107 10.70 11.94 -11.44
N THR A 108 10.30 11.09 -12.38
CA THR A 108 11.07 9.90 -12.76
C THR A 108 12.37 10.26 -13.47
N ALA A 109 12.34 11.23 -14.40
CA ALA A 109 13.54 11.70 -15.09
C ALA A 109 14.56 12.35 -14.14
N VAL A 110 14.07 13.14 -13.18
CA VAL A 110 14.90 13.76 -12.13
C VAL A 110 15.51 12.69 -11.21
N ALA A 111 14.77 11.65 -10.85
CA ALA A 111 15.31 10.54 -10.05
C ALA A 111 16.41 9.78 -10.79
N ILE A 112 16.24 9.51 -12.09
CA ILE A 112 17.26 8.87 -12.94
C ILE A 112 18.51 9.76 -13.06
N GLY A 113 18.31 11.07 -13.28
CA GLY A 113 19.40 12.04 -13.32
C GLY A 113 20.17 12.13 -12.00
N MET A 114 19.47 12.09 -10.86
CA MET A 114 20.12 12.01 -9.55
C MET A 114 20.92 10.72 -9.36
N ILE A 115 20.40 9.56 -9.78
CA ILE A 115 21.12 8.28 -9.72
C ILE A 115 22.41 8.33 -10.55
N TYR A 116 22.36 8.93 -11.75
CA TYR A 116 23.56 9.10 -12.58
C TYR A 116 24.56 10.09 -11.96
N ALA A 117 24.10 11.21 -11.40
CA ALA A 117 24.95 12.18 -10.72
C ALA A 117 25.61 11.61 -9.45
N MET A 118 24.93 10.70 -8.75
CA MET A 118 25.44 9.98 -7.58
C MET A 118 26.61 9.05 -7.90
N ASN A 119 26.77 8.60 -9.14
CA ASN A 119 27.95 7.80 -9.55
C ASN A 119 29.23 8.64 -9.72
N PHE A 120 29.14 9.97 -9.63
CA PHE A 120 30.27 10.90 -9.79
C PHE A 120 30.81 11.45 -8.44
N LEU A 121 30.12 11.18 -7.33
CA LEU A 121 30.46 11.67 -5.98
C LEU A 121 31.21 10.61 -5.17
N ASP A 122 32.06 11.06 -4.23
CA ASP A 122 32.78 10.20 -3.29
C ASP A 122 31.86 9.19 -2.60
N ASN A 123 32.36 7.96 -2.44
CA ASN A 123 31.61 6.78 -2.00
C ASN A 123 30.80 7.00 -0.70
N LEU A 124 31.30 7.82 0.23
CA LEU A 124 30.66 8.12 1.51
C LEU A 124 29.46 9.08 1.38
N ILE A 125 29.58 10.08 0.50
CA ILE A 125 28.53 11.09 0.23
C ILE A 125 27.39 10.45 -0.56
N THR A 126 27.74 9.57 -1.50
CA THR A 126 26.79 8.81 -2.32
C THR A 126 25.90 7.90 -1.49
N PHE A 127 26.46 7.21 -0.48
CA PHE A 127 25.68 6.39 0.45
C PHE A 127 24.73 7.23 1.32
N GLY A 128 25.20 8.36 1.84
CA GLY A 128 24.39 9.27 2.66
C GLY A 128 23.21 9.88 1.89
N LEU A 129 23.45 10.38 0.67
CA LEU A 129 22.39 10.91 -0.19
C LEU A 129 21.38 9.82 -0.61
N PHE A 130 21.85 8.59 -0.80
CA PHE A 130 20.98 7.45 -1.13
C PHE A 130 20.07 7.07 0.04
N ALA A 131 20.61 7.01 1.26
CA ALA A 131 19.82 6.73 2.46
C ALA A 131 18.74 7.80 2.69
N ILE A 132 19.06 9.07 2.48
CA ILE A 132 18.11 10.19 2.57
C ILE A 132 17.04 10.09 1.47
N PHE A 133 17.42 9.79 0.24
CA PHE A 133 16.49 9.62 -0.87
C PHE A 133 15.56 8.41 -0.67
N PHE A 134 16.09 7.29 -0.20
CA PHE A 134 15.31 6.10 0.12
C PHE A 134 14.34 6.37 1.27
N ALA A 135 14.80 7.02 2.35
CA ALA A 135 13.95 7.42 3.47
C ALA A 135 12.83 8.37 3.04
N THR A 136 13.13 9.38 2.21
CA THR A 136 12.13 10.33 1.69
C THR A 136 11.12 9.64 0.75
N ALA A 137 11.56 8.75 -0.14
CA ALA A 137 10.67 7.96 -0.98
C ALA A 137 9.74 7.06 -0.14
N LEU A 138 10.28 6.42 0.90
CA LEU A 138 9.49 5.62 1.85
C LEU A 138 8.44 6.48 2.56
N ILE A 139 8.82 7.67 3.04
CA ILE A 139 7.90 8.62 3.68
C ILE A 139 6.79 9.06 2.72
N LEU A 140 7.12 9.34 1.45
CA LEU A 140 6.15 9.78 0.45
C LEU A 140 5.14 8.67 0.11
N VAL A 141 5.57 7.42 -0.02
CA VAL A 141 4.68 6.26 -0.26
C VAL A 141 3.73 6.01 0.92
N TRP A 142 4.19 6.24 2.14
CA TRP A 142 3.34 6.10 3.33
C TRP A 142 2.23 7.16 3.39
N ARG A 143 2.39 8.29 2.69
CA ARG A 143 1.50 9.45 2.73
C ARG A 143 0.20 9.30 1.94
N GLU A 144 0.03 8.25 1.14
CA GLU A 144 -1.20 8.05 0.38
C GLU A 144 -2.42 7.91 1.32
N LYS A 145 -3.32 8.90 1.27
CA LYS A 145 -4.59 8.93 2.01
C LYS A 145 -5.63 8.10 1.27
N THR A 146 -5.86 6.87 1.72
CA THR A 146 -6.97 6.04 1.23
C THR A 146 -8.13 6.06 2.22
N PRO A 147 -9.40 5.95 1.77
CA PRO A 147 -10.56 5.91 2.66
C PRO A 147 -10.43 4.82 3.73
N LYS A 148 -9.82 3.68 3.38
CA LYS A 148 -9.50 2.60 4.32
C LYS A 148 -8.51 3.02 5.40
N LYS A 149 -7.36 3.61 5.04
CA LYS A 149 -6.36 4.08 6.01
C LYS A 149 -6.96 5.15 6.91
N GLN A 150 -7.76 6.06 6.34
CA GLN A 150 -8.41 7.12 7.08
C GLN A 150 -9.49 6.62 8.03
N PHE A 151 -10.36 5.70 7.58
CA PHE A 151 -11.35 5.05 8.43
C PHE A 151 -10.70 4.44 9.67
N PHE A 152 -9.67 3.61 9.49
CA PHE A 152 -8.99 2.97 10.62
C PHE A 152 -8.16 3.94 11.47
N LYS A 153 -7.71 5.08 10.91
CA LYS A 153 -7.06 6.13 11.70
C LYS A 153 -8.07 6.82 12.61
N LEU A 154 -9.22 7.21 12.05
CA LEU A 154 -10.29 7.89 12.78
C LEU A 154 -10.93 6.97 13.82
N GLN A 155 -11.11 5.69 13.49
CA GLN A 155 -11.63 4.67 14.39
C GLN A 155 -10.80 4.52 15.67
N GLN A 156 -9.52 4.88 15.65
CA GLN A 156 -8.65 4.79 16.82
C GLN A 156 -8.70 6.01 17.74
N ILE A 157 -9.16 7.15 17.23
CA ILE A 157 -9.15 8.42 17.96
C ILE A 157 -10.56 8.86 18.34
N LEU A 158 -11.57 8.46 17.58
CA LEU A 158 -12.96 8.81 17.83
C LEU A 158 -13.56 7.82 18.84
N PRO A 159 -14.21 8.30 19.91
CA PRO A 159 -15.04 7.45 20.73
C PRO A 159 -16.34 7.09 19.99
N THR A 160 -16.78 5.83 20.13
CA THR A 160 -18.07 5.40 19.59
C THR A 160 -19.20 6.15 20.31
N SER A 161 -19.94 6.96 19.57
CA SER A 161 -21.08 7.73 20.08
C SER A 161 -22.37 6.92 20.01
N LYS A 162 -23.26 7.14 20.99
CA LYS A 162 -24.64 6.65 20.93
C LYS A 162 -25.44 7.49 19.95
N ILE A 163 -26.27 6.87 19.13
CA ILE A 163 -27.00 7.56 18.05
C ILE A 163 -27.96 8.61 18.61
N GLY A 164 -28.61 8.34 19.74
CA GLY A 164 -29.56 9.26 20.38
C GLY A 164 -28.91 10.49 21.03
N SER A 165 -27.59 10.50 21.22
CA SER A 165 -26.86 11.60 21.89
C SER A 165 -25.56 11.99 21.19
N MET A 166 -25.40 11.62 19.91
CA MET A 166 -24.23 12.00 19.12
C MET A 166 -24.16 13.52 18.93
N ALA A 167 -22.96 14.08 19.06
CA ALA A 167 -22.73 15.49 18.78
C ALA A 167 -22.73 15.77 17.27
N MET A 168 -23.00 17.01 16.90
CA MET A 168 -22.85 17.48 15.51
C MET A 168 -21.36 17.45 15.11
N GLY A 169 -21.08 17.16 13.84
CA GLY A 169 -19.72 17.04 13.31
C GLY A 169 -19.27 15.59 13.13
N LEU A 170 -17.95 15.36 13.15
CA LEU A 170 -17.37 14.05 12.86
C LEU A 170 -17.67 13.05 13.99
N VAL A 171 -18.36 11.96 13.66
CA VAL A 171 -18.78 10.94 14.63
C VAL A 171 -18.44 9.53 14.14
N GLU A 172 -18.16 8.65 15.10
CA GLU A 172 -18.19 7.20 14.92
C GLU A 172 -19.46 6.67 15.60
N VAL A 173 -20.28 5.94 14.85
CA VAL A 173 -21.47 5.28 15.39
C VAL A 173 -21.46 3.79 15.05
N GLN A 174 -22.02 2.99 15.96
CA GLN A 174 -22.16 1.55 15.79
C GLN A 174 -23.62 1.15 15.99
N GLY A 175 -24.15 0.33 15.09
CA GLY A 175 -25.54 -0.12 15.15
C GLY A 175 -25.91 -1.08 14.03
N ARG A 176 -27.17 -1.50 14.02
CA ARG A 176 -27.75 -2.33 12.97
C ARG A 176 -28.07 -1.48 11.75
N ALA A 177 -27.65 -1.92 10.57
CA ALA A 177 -28.05 -1.32 9.30
C ALA A 177 -29.48 -1.74 8.96
N ILE A 178 -30.40 -0.77 8.81
CA ILE A 178 -31.82 -1.03 8.59
C ILE A 178 -32.28 -0.29 7.35
N ALA A 179 -32.81 -1.02 6.37
CA ALA A 179 -33.46 -0.45 5.20
C ALA A 179 -34.86 -1.03 5.01
N GLU A 180 -35.74 -0.21 4.45
CA GLU A 180 -37.06 -0.65 3.99
C GLU A 180 -36.93 -1.76 2.95
N LYS A 181 -37.79 -2.79 3.02
CA LYS A 181 -37.72 -3.97 2.13
C LYS A 181 -37.72 -3.59 0.65
N GLN A 182 -38.44 -2.54 0.26
CA GLN A 182 -38.51 -2.06 -1.13
C GLN A 182 -37.18 -1.45 -1.61
N ARG A 183 -36.34 -0.95 -0.71
CA ARG A 183 -35.05 -0.32 -1.03
C ARG A 183 -33.91 -1.33 -1.13
N LEU A 184 -34.11 -2.57 -0.67
CA LEU A 184 -33.10 -3.61 -0.72
C LEU A 184 -32.80 -4.02 -2.17
N VAL A 185 -31.52 -4.01 -2.51
CA VAL A 185 -31.03 -4.39 -3.83
C VAL A 185 -30.53 -5.82 -3.84
N THR A 186 -30.74 -6.49 -4.95
CA THR A 186 -30.32 -7.88 -5.14
C THR A 186 -28.84 -7.90 -5.52
N ALA A 187 -28.01 -8.54 -4.70
CA ALA A 187 -26.58 -8.66 -4.96
C ALA A 187 -26.32 -9.51 -6.23
N PRO A 188 -25.35 -9.13 -7.08
CA PRO A 188 -25.19 -9.69 -8.43
C PRO A 188 -24.82 -11.16 -8.45
N LEU A 189 -23.98 -11.64 -7.51
CA LEU A 189 -23.56 -13.03 -7.43
C LEU A 189 -24.45 -13.85 -6.50
N SER A 190 -24.61 -13.44 -5.24
CA SER A 190 -25.33 -14.26 -4.25
C SER A 190 -26.84 -14.27 -4.43
N LYS A 191 -27.37 -13.34 -5.24
CA LYS A 191 -28.82 -13.09 -5.42
C LYS A 191 -29.57 -12.80 -4.12
N LYS A 192 -28.86 -12.47 -3.04
CA LYS A 192 -29.44 -12.10 -1.76
C LYS A 192 -29.81 -10.61 -1.75
N LYS A 193 -30.90 -10.27 -1.07
CA LYS A 193 -31.31 -8.88 -0.83
C LYS A 193 -30.38 -8.23 0.20
N CYS A 194 -29.74 -7.12 -0.17
CA CYS A 194 -28.74 -6.42 0.62
C CYS A 194 -28.94 -4.90 0.57
N ILE A 195 -28.34 -4.19 1.52
CA ILE A 195 -28.34 -2.72 1.58
C ILE A 195 -27.28 -2.17 0.65
N ALA A 196 -26.08 -2.75 0.70
CA ALA A 196 -24.95 -2.33 -0.10
C ALA A 196 -24.14 -3.54 -0.57
N TYR A 197 -23.54 -3.44 -1.75
CA TYR A 197 -22.59 -4.42 -2.25
C TYR A 197 -21.41 -3.76 -2.96
N LEU A 198 -20.26 -4.43 -2.86
CA LEU A 198 -19.06 -4.22 -3.65
C LEU A 198 -18.81 -5.50 -4.45
N TYR A 199 -18.89 -5.38 -5.76
CA TYR A 199 -18.67 -6.48 -6.69
C TYR A 199 -17.42 -6.19 -7.51
N THR A 200 -16.41 -7.03 -7.30
CA THR A 200 -15.10 -6.88 -7.94
C THR A 200 -14.80 -8.12 -8.78
N GLU A 201 -14.43 -7.90 -10.04
CA GLU A 201 -13.99 -8.93 -10.96
C GLU A 201 -12.47 -8.91 -11.06
N TYR A 202 -11.86 -10.08 -10.91
CA TYR A 202 -10.43 -10.28 -11.01
C TYR A 202 -10.11 -11.27 -12.12
N LYS A 203 -9.39 -10.84 -13.16
CA LYS A 203 -8.90 -11.73 -14.20
C LYS A 203 -7.67 -12.49 -13.71
N GLU A 204 -7.78 -13.80 -13.70
CA GLU A 204 -6.67 -14.72 -13.58
C GLU A 204 -5.78 -14.54 -14.81
N THR A 205 -4.58 -14.06 -14.57
CA THR A 205 -3.54 -13.89 -15.57
C THR A 205 -2.38 -14.77 -15.15
N LYS A 206 -1.76 -15.44 -16.11
CA LYS A 206 -0.53 -16.21 -15.88
C LYS A 206 0.63 -15.36 -16.33
N ASP A 207 1.67 -15.29 -15.51
CA ASP A 207 2.95 -14.75 -15.96
C ASP A 207 3.60 -15.71 -16.98
N SER A 208 4.72 -15.28 -17.57
CA SER A 208 5.58 -16.05 -18.50
C SER A 208 6.06 -17.40 -17.96
N GLU A 209 5.68 -17.72 -16.74
CA GLU A 209 6.28 -18.67 -15.84
C GLU A 209 5.25 -19.59 -15.19
N GLY A 210 3.98 -19.45 -15.58
CA GLY A 210 2.86 -20.30 -15.19
C GLY A 210 2.22 -19.93 -13.84
N LYS A 211 2.66 -18.87 -13.16
CA LYS A 211 2.06 -18.43 -11.89
C LYS A 211 0.85 -17.57 -12.13
N THR A 212 -0.22 -17.95 -11.45
CA THR A 212 -1.51 -17.29 -11.49
C THR A 212 -1.54 -16.05 -10.58
N TYR A 213 -1.88 -14.90 -11.14
CA TYR A 213 -2.19 -13.67 -10.41
C TYR A 213 -3.53 -13.09 -10.85
N TYR A 214 -4.10 -12.22 -10.01
CA TYR A 214 -5.45 -11.71 -10.17
C TYR A 214 -5.40 -10.19 -10.39
N LYS A 215 -5.69 -9.73 -11.61
CA LYS A 215 -5.79 -8.30 -11.95
C LYS A 215 -7.24 -7.84 -11.84
N THR A 216 -7.52 -6.77 -11.12
CA THR A 216 -8.87 -6.17 -11.10
C THR A 216 -9.22 -5.67 -12.49
N ILE A 217 -10.32 -6.15 -13.05
CA ILE A 217 -10.81 -5.73 -14.38
C ILE A 217 -12.08 -4.88 -14.29
N ALA A 218 -12.87 -5.05 -13.24
CA ALA A 218 -14.07 -4.28 -13.01
C ALA A 218 -14.35 -4.17 -11.51
N ASP A 219 -14.87 -3.03 -11.09
CA ASP A 219 -15.36 -2.81 -9.73
C ASP A 219 -16.68 -2.06 -9.79
N LYS A 220 -17.69 -2.57 -9.10
CA LYS A 220 -19.05 -2.00 -9.05
C LYS A 220 -19.49 -1.90 -7.60
N THR A 221 -19.82 -0.69 -7.19
CA THR A 221 -20.34 -0.41 -5.85
C THR A 221 -21.76 0.10 -5.97
N TYR A 222 -22.64 -0.38 -5.11
CA TYR A 222 -23.98 0.15 -4.95
C TYR A 222 -24.36 0.21 -3.47
N CYS A 223 -25.07 1.27 -3.08
CA CYS A 223 -25.59 1.42 -1.73
C CYS A 223 -26.97 2.08 -1.74
N ALA A 224 -27.97 1.35 -1.26
CA ALA A 224 -29.32 1.87 -1.06
C ALA A 224 -29.37 2.74 0.21
N PRO A 225 -30.20 3.81 0.24
CA PRO A 225 -30.43 4.58 1.46
C PRO A 225 -30.89 3.70 2.62
N PHE A 226 -30.27 3.86 3.78
CA PHE A 226 -30.55 3.09 4.99
C PHE A 226 -30.39 3.95 6.24
N ASN A 227 -30.90 3.44 7.36
CA ASN A 227 -30.70 4.00 8.67
C ASN A 227 -29.76 3.09 9.47
N ILE A 228 -28.96 3.67 10.35
CA ILE A 228 -28.26 2.92 11.39
C ILE A 228 -29.03 3.08 12.70
N GLN A 229 -29.25 1.97 13.41
CA GLN A 229 -30.02 1.93 14.65
C GLN A 229 -29.24 1.22 15.77
N ASP A 230 -29.17 1.84 16.94
CA ASP A 230 -28.67 1.28 18.19
C ASP A 230 -29.78 1.26 19.25
N GLU A 231 -29.45 0.99 20.52
CA GLU A 231 -30.46 1.03 21.59
C GLU A 231 -31.00 2.44 21.92
N THR A 232 -30.32 3.51 21.50
CA THR A 232 -30.65 4.89 21.85
C THR A 232 -31.42 5.62 20.76
N GLY A 233 -31.32 5.18 19.51
CA GLY A 233 -32.03 5.82 18.40
C GLY A 233 -31.70 5.26 17.03
N SER A 234 -32.23 5.93 16.01
CA SER A 234 -32.00 5.62 14.60
C SER A 234 -31.69 6.91 13.84
N VAL A 235 -30.68 6.89 12.99
CA VAL A 235 -30.28 8.03 12.15
C VAL A 235 -30.15 7.61 10.69
N ALA A 236 -30.60 8.47 9.78
CA ALA A 236 -30.51 8.23 8.35
C ALA A 236 -29.09 8.50 7.84
N VAL A 237 -28.62 7.65 6.92
CA VAL A 237 -27.31 7.78 6.29
C VAL A 237 -27.49 8.22 4.84
N ILE A 238 -26.84 9.33 4.47
CA ILE A 238 -26.76 9.78 3.08
C ILE A 238 -25.67 8.95 2.40
N THR A 239 -26.07 8.03 1.53
CA THR A 239 -25.17 7.00 0.97
C THR A 239 -24.30 7.45 -0.20
N HIS A 240 -24.46 8.70 -0.65
CA HIS A 240 -23.60 9.27 -1.68
C HIS A 240 -22.14 9.28 -1.20
N ASP A 241 -21.22 8.77 -2.02
CA ASP A 241 -19.80 8.59 -1.69
C ASP A 241 -19.50 7.69 -0.47
N LEU A 242 -20.44 6.84 -0.04
CA LEU A 242 -20.16 5.87 1.03
C LEU A 242 -19.11 4.86 0.57
N SER A 243 -17.99 4.83 1.27
CA SER A 243 -16.92 3.87 1.08
C SER A 243 -17.13 2.61 1.92
N LEU A 244 -17.27 1.46 1.28
CA LEU A 244 -17.33 0.16 1.97
C LEU A 244 -15.92 -0.33 2.28
N VAL A 245 -15.55 -0.32 3.57
CA VAL A 245 -14.20 -0.61 4.02
C VAL A 245 -14.12 -1.99 4.66
N SER A 246 -13.13 -2.79 4.22
CA SER A 246 -12.74 -4.05 4.88
C SER A 246 -13.86 -5.06 5.09
N LEU A 247 -14.83 -5.13 4.18
CA LEU A 247 -15.90 -6.14 4.24
C LEU A 247 -15.38 -7.54 3.87
N PRO A 248 -15.81 -8.59 4.60
CA PRO A 248 -15.46 -9.96 4.24
C PRO A 248 -16.22 -10.38 2.98
N PRO A 249 -15.67 -11.31 2.19
CA PRO A 249 -16.33 -11.81 0.98
C PRO A 249 -17.60 -12.58 1.36
N THR A 250 -18.73 -12.15 0.81
CA THR A 250 -20.03 -12.83 0.92
C THR A 250 -20.05 -14.07 0.05
N LEU A 251 -19.59 -13.94 -1.19
CA LEU A 251 -19.51 -15.04 -2.15
C LEU A 251 -18.29 -14.84 -3.04
N LYS A 252 -17.62 -15.95 -3.35
CA LYS A 252 -16.57 -16.02 -4.34
C LYS A 252 -16.98 -17.02 -5.40
N TYR A 253 -16.82 -16.64 -6.65
CA TYR A 253 -17.11 -17.49 -7.79
C TYR A 253 -15.95 -17.42 -8.77
N GLU A 254 -15.56 -18.52 -9.38
CA GLU A 254 -14.45 -18.57 -10.32
C GLU A 254 -14.92 -19.28 -11.60
N LYS A 255 -14.81 -18.59 -12.74
CA LYS A 255 -15.21 -19.11 -14.05
C LYS A 255 -14.30 -18.52 -15.13
N ASN A 256 -13.88 -19.33 -16.09
CA ASN A 256 -13.13 -18.90 -17.27
C ASN A 256 -11.93 -18.00 -16.94
N LYS A 257 -11.11 -18.38 -15.94
CA LYS A 257 -9.96 -17.56 -15.51
C LYS A 257 -10.36 -16.17 -15.01
N VAL A 258 -11.57 -16.02 -14.47
CA VAL A 258 -12.04 -14.80 -13.81
C VAL A 258 -12.61 -15.19 -12.46
N ARG A 259 -12.11 -14.54 -11.42
CA ARG A 259 -12.60 -14.63 -10.05
C ARG A 259 -13.49 -13.44 -9.76
N TYR A 260 -14.73 -13.73 -9.43
CA TYR A 260 -15.75 -12.79 -9.04
C TYR A 260 -15.86 -12.79 -7.52
N VAL A 261 -15.74 -11.61 -6.90
CA VAL A 261 -15.85 -11.46 -5.45
C VAL A 261 -16.93 -10.46 -5.15
N GLU A 262 -17.93 -10.90 -4.39
CA GLU A 262 -18.97 -10.04 -3.85
C GLU A 262 -18.75 -9.86 -2.35
N ARG A 263 -18.87 -8.62 -1.89
CA ARG A 263 -18.92 -8.23 -0.48
C ARG A 263 -20.19 -7.43 -0.28
N ALA A 264 -20.95 -7.73 0.76
CA ALA A 264 -22.23 -7.07 0.99
C ALA A 264 -22.46 -6.74 2.47
N ILE A 265 -23.29 -5.72 2.69
CA ILE A 265 -23.93 -5.39 3.97
C ILE A 265 -25.40 -5.78 3.84
N PHE A 266 -25.86 -6.66 4.71
CA PHE A 266 -27.23 -7.13 4.76
C PHE A 266 -28.07 -6.31 5.74
N ASN A 267 -29.38 -6.45 5.60
CA ASN A 267 -30.31 -5.86 6.55
C ASN A 267 -30.11 -6.49 7.94
N HIS A 268 -30.03 -5.66 8.97
CA HIS A 268 -29.70 -5.99 10.37
C HIS A 268 -28.23 -6.35 10.65
N ASP A 269 -27.31 -6.20 9.70
CA ASP A 269 -25.88 -6.36 9.98
C ASP A 269 -25.42 -5.31 10.99
N MET A 270 -24.61 -5.73 11.98
CA MET A 270 -23.92 -4.82 12.88
C MET A 270 -22.77 -4.14 12.15
N ILE A 271 -22.90 -2.84 11.94
CA ILE A 271 -21.92 -2.02 11.23
C ILE A 271 -21.38 -0.90 12.11
N MET A 272 -20.17 -0.47 11.78
CA MET A 272 -19.53 0.74 12.28
C MET A 272 -19.45 1.74 11.12
N LEU A 273 -19.88 2.97 11.36
CA LEU A 273 -19.93 4.04 10.38
C LEU A 273 -19.18 5.26 10.92
N ILE A 274 -18.33 5.86 10.08
CA ILE A 274 -17.67 7.14 10.35
C ILE A 274 -18.11 8.14 9.29
N GLY A 275 -18.59 9.30 9.73
CA GLY A 275 -19.06 10.40 8.89
C GLY A 275 -19.40 11.64 9.71
N ALA A 276 -19.92 12.67 9.07
CA ALA A 276 -20.37 13.90 9.73
C ALA A 276 -21.87 13.83 10.06
N ALA A 277 -22.22 14.00 11.32
CA ALA A 277 -23.58 14.26 11.78
C ALA A 277 -23.94 15.73 11.51
N THR A 278 -24.92 15.95 10.64
CA THR A 278 -25.36 17.28 10.21
C THR A 278 -26.89 17.36 10.22
N GLU A 279 -27.42 18.54 10.49
CA GLU A 279 -28.84 18.79 10.41
C GLU A 279 -29.18 19.14 8.97
N LYS A 280 -30.11 18.41 8.38
CA LYS A 280 -30.54 18.61 7.01
C LYS A 280 -32.04 18.72 6.95
N ASN A 281 -32.53 19.74 6.24
CA ASN A 281 -33.94 19.84 5.93
C ASN A 281 -34.29 18.76 4.89
N ILE A 282 -35.11 17.80 5.31
CA ILE A 282 -35.63 16.76 4.43
C ILE A 282 -37.04 17.19 4.00
N PRO A 283 -37.30 17.30 2.68
CA PRO A 283 -38.62 17.65 2.17
C PRO A 283 -39.71 16.75 2.76
N GLY A 284 -40.73 17.36 3.37
CA GLY A 284 -41.86 16.66 3.99
C GLY A 284 -41.59 16.06 5.38
N LYS A 285 -40.37 16.17 5.91
CA LYS A 285 -39.97 15.62 7.21
C LYS A 285 -39.34 16.63 8.18
N GLY A 286 -39.18 17.88 7.73
CA GLY A 286 -38.54 18.95 8.49
C GLY A 286 -37.04 18.73 8.64
N ASN A 287 -36.43 19.41 9.59
CA ASN A 287 -35.02 19.21 9.89
C ASN A 287 -34.81 17.86 10.60
N GLN A 288 -33.89 17.06 10.07
CA GLN A 288 -33.48 15.80 10.68
C GLN A 288 -31.97 15.73 10.75
N ILE A 289 -31.46 15.12 11.82
CA ILE A 289 -30.05 14.77 11.92
C ILE A 289 -29.80 13.61 10.94
N VAL A 290 -28.79 13.75 10.11
CA VAL A 290 -28.35 12.75 9.14
C VAL A 290 -26.84 12.60 9.19
N ILE A 291 -26.35 11.41 8.88
CA ILE A 291 -24.92 11.18 8.71
C ILE A 291 -24.59 11.27 7.21
N GLN A 292 -23.67 12.16 6.87
CA GLN A 292 -23.20 12.36 5.50
C GLN A 292 -21.68 12.41 5.45
N LYS A 293 -21.14 12.57 4.24
CA LYS A 293 -19.71 12.70 4.04
C LYS A 293 -19.17 13.97 4.69
N ASP A 294 -18.17 13.79 5.53
CA ASP A 294 -17.46 14.89 6.16
C ASP A 294 -16.63 15.63 5.11
N ILE A 295 -16.73 16.96 5.09
CA ILE A 295 -16.06 17.80 4.10
C ILE A 295 -14.57 17.97 4.46
N GLU A 296 -14.28 18.17 5.75
CA GLU A 296 -12.93 18.44 6.23
C GLU A 296 -12.03 17.21 6.09
N ASN A 297 -12.52 16.06 6.55
CA ASN A 297 -11.79 14.80 6.47
C ASN A 297 -12.08 14.04 5.16
N ASN A 298 -13.03 14.46 4.33
CA ASN A 298 -13.40 13.77 3.09
C ASN A 298 -13.71 12.27 3.32
N ILE A 299 -14.47 11.96 4.38
CA ILE A 299 -14.74 10.58 4.80
C ILE A 299 -16.24 10.33 5.00
N LEU A 300 -16.69 9.24 4.40
CA LEU A 300 -17.92 8.54 4.73
C LEU A 300 -17.63 7.07 4.51
N ALA A 301 -17.52 6.30 5.59
CA ALA A 301 -17.09 4.91 5.46
C ALA A 301 -17.80 4.00 6.45
N ALA A 302 -18.21 2.83 5.94
CA ALA A 302 -18.85 1.78 6.72
C ALA A 302 -18.04 0.48 6.66
N SER A 303 -17.99 -0.23 7.77
CA SER A 303 -17.45 -1.58 7.88
C SER A 303 -18.31 -2.44 8.81
N ARG A 304 -18.18 -3.77 8.72
CA ARG A 304 -18.77 -4.65 9.75
C ARG A 304 -17.95 -4.56 11.02
N VAL A 305 -18.61 -4.52 12.16
CA VAL A 305 -17.95 -4.44 13.48
C VAL A 305 -16.94 -5.57 13.67
N GLU A 306 -17.31 -6.79 13.31
CA GLU A 306 -16.44 -7.98 13.38
C GLU A 306 -15.15 -7.84 12.56
N SER A 307 -15.21 -7.14 11.42
CA SER A 307 -14.05 -6.94 10.56
C SER A 307 -13.09 -5.90 11.14
N VAL A 308 -13.64 -4.87 11.80
CA VAL A 308 -12.85 -3.86 12.50
C VAL A 308 -12.14 -4.48 13.70
N THR A 309 -12.84 -5.29 14.51
CA THR A 309 -12.24 -5.98 15.66
C THR A 309 -11.14 -6.96 15.23
N HIS A 310 -11.37 -7.72 14.15
CA HIS A 310 -10.36 -8.61 13.58
C HIS A 310 -9.12 -7.83 13.11
N TRP A 311 -9.31 -6.68 12.45
CA TRP A 311 -8.19 -5.85 12.00
C TRP A 311 -7.40 -5.26 13.17
N ASN A 312 -8.09 -4.75 14.21
CA ASN A 312 -7.45 -4.19 15.41
C ASN A 312 -6.58 -5.22 16.13
N LYS A 313 -7.02 -6.48 16.21
CA LYS A 313 -6.24 -7.58 16.81
C LYS A 313 -4.94 -7.85 16.04
N HIS A 314 -4.99 -7.92 14.71
CA HIS A 314 -3.82 -8.32 13.90
C HIS A 314 -2.86 -7.18 13.61
N ARG A 315 -3.33 -5.93 13.55
CA ARG A 315 -2.47 -4.77 13.24
C ARG A 315 -1.30 -4.63 14.21
N LEU A 316 -1.54 -4.88 15.50
CA LEU A 316 -0.50 -4.73 16.53
C LEU A 316 0.69 -5.65 16.22
N LEU A 317 0.39 -6.90 15.87
CA LEU A 317 1.38 -7.91 15.48
C LEU A 317 2.14 -7.48 14.22
N VAL A 318 1.42 -7.08 13.16
CA VAL A 318 2.04 -6.66 11.90
C VAL A 318 2.95 -5.44 12.11
N ARG A 319 2.51 -4.45 12.89
CA ARG A 319 3.32 -3.25 13.16
C ARG A 319 4.59 -3.60 13.94
N SER A 320 4.48 -4.46 14.96
CA SER A 320 5.65 -4.90 15.72
C SER A 320 6.64 -5.69 14.85
N ALA A 321 6.15 -6.59 14.01
CA ALA A 321 6.96 -7.38 13.09
C ALA A 321 7.67 -6.49 12.05
N LEU A 322 7.00 -5.47 11.51
CA LEU A 322 7.61 -4.53 10.58
C LEU A 322 8.71 -3.69 11.24
N VAL A 323 8.49 -3.18 12.46
CA VAL A 323 9.51 -2.42 13.20
C VAL A 323 10.72 -3.29 13.49
N PHE A 324 10.50 -4.52 13.97
CA PHE A 324 11.58 -5.47 14.23
C PHE A 324 12.36 -5.81 12.96
N SER A 325 11.66 -6.07 11.85
CA SER A 325 12.28 -6.34 10.55
C SER A 325 13.11 -5.16 10.06
N LEU A 326 12.61 -3.93 10.19
CA LEU A 326 13.34 -2.73 9.78
C LEU A 326 14.56 -2.49 10.65
N ALA A 327 14.45 -2.67 11.96
CA ALA A 327 15.57 -2.57 12.89
C ALA A 327 16.65 -3.62 12.60
N ALA A 328 16.26 -4.86 12.31
CA ALA A 328 17.19 -5.92 11.92
C ALA A 328 17.91 -5.60 10.61
N VAL A 329 17.17 -5.16 9.57
CA VAL A 329 17.77 -4.74 8.29
C VAL A 329 18.74 -3.57 8.49
N PHE A 330 18.38 -2.60 9.33
CA PHE A 330 19.25 -1.48 9.68
C PHE A 330 20.53 -1.94 10.38
N LEU A 331 20.43 -2.79 11.40
CA LEU A 331 21.59 -3.31 12.14
C LEU A 331 22.50 -4.14 11.22
N ILE A 332 21.94 -5.00 10.37
CA ILE A 332 22.72 -5.78 9.41
C ILE A 332 23.44 -4.85 8.42
N ALA A 333 22.74 -3.82 7.91
CA ALA A 333 23.36 -2.84 7.02
C ALA A 333 24.53 -2.13 7.73
N VAL A 334 24.36 -1.71 8.99
CA VAL A 334 25.43 -1.11 9.80
C VAL A 334 26.61 -2.06 9.96
N ILE A 335 26.37 -3.32 10.33
CA ILE A 335 27.44 -4.33 10.52
C ILE A 335 28.25 -4.51 9.22
N LEU A 336 27.60 -4.52 8.07
CA LEU A 336 28.26 -4.74 6.78
C LEU A 336 29.06 -3.54 6.28
N THR A 337 28.85 -2.35 6.83
CA THR A 337 29.72 -1.19 6.53
C THR A 337 31.07 -1.24 7.25
N ILE A 338 31.28 -2.21 8.15
CA ILE A 338 32.52 -2.30 8.90
C ILE A 338 33.47 -3.24 8.15
N PRO A 339 34.65 -2.75 7.71
CA PRO A 339 35.63 -3.60 7.04
C PRO A 339 36.16 -4.66 8.02
N TYR A 340 36.29 -5.90 7.53
CA TYR A 340 36.82 -7.02 8.30
C TYR A 340 37.90 -7.76 7.52
N GLU A 341 38.92 -8.24 8.22
CA GLU A 341 39.98 -9.10 7.70
C GLU A 341 39.90 -10.46 8.41
N TYR A 342 40.09 -11.56 7.66
CA TYR A 342 40.09 -12.91 8.22
C TYR A 342 41.40 -13.60 7.87
N HIS A 343 42.29 -13.75 8.85
CA HIS A 343 43.60 -14.39 8.71
C HIS A 343 43.79 -15.45 9.78
N GLU A 344 44.18 -16.67 9.38
CA GLU A 344 44.59 -17.77 10.28
C GLU A 344 43.66 -17.99 11.49
N GLN A 345 42.35 -18.09 11.22
CA GLN A 345 41.29 -18.29 12.23
C GLN A 345 41.00 -17.07 13.14
N LYS A 346 41.62 -15.91 12.88
CA LYS A 346 41.29 -14.65 13.55
C LYS A 346 40.47 -13.76 12.63
N LEU A 347 39.32 -13.31 13.13
CA LEU A 347 38.49 -12.27 12.51
C LEU A 347 38.84 -10.92 13.14
N THR A 348 39.44 -10.02 12.37
CA THR A 348 39.79 -8.65 12.79
C THR A 348 38.78 -7.68 12.20
N ILE A 349 38.06 -6.96 13.06
CA ILE A 349 37.05 -5.96 12.66
C ILE A 349 37.69 -4.57 12.79
N MET A 350 37.77 -3.83 11.68
CA MET A 350 38.48 -2.53 11.63
C MET A 350 37.50 -1.36 11.70
N PHE A 351 37.06 -1.01 12.92
CA PHE A 351 36.09 0.07 13.13
C PHE A 351 36.61 1.45 12.68
N ASN A 352 37.92 1.72 12.84
CA ASN A 352 38.56 2.98 12.44
C ASN A 352 38.53 3.23 10.92
N LYS A 353 38.47 2.16 10.12
CA LYS A 353 38.35 2.24 8.65
C LYS A 353 36.90 2.25 8.18
N SER A 354 35.93 2.14 9.08
CA SER A 354 34.51 2.16 8.70
C SER A 354 34.06 3.58 8.35
N PRO A 355 33.33 3.77 7.24
CA PRO A 355 32.72 5.05 6.88
C PRO A 355 31.88 5.71 7.97
N LEU A 356 31.25 4.90 8.83
CA LEU A 356 30.31 5.35 9.87
C LEU A 356 30.96 5.54 11.24
N PHE A 357 32.06 4.84 11.51
CA PHE A 357 32.66 4.75 12.85
C PHE A 357 34.10 5.25 12.92
N SER A 358 34.68 5.70 11.80
CA SER A 358 36.03 6.26 11.74
C SER A 358 36.21 7.50 12.63
N TRP A 359 35.14 8.25 12.93
CA TRP A 359 35.20 9.42 13.81
C TRP A 359 35.27 9.07 15.31
N LEU A 360 35.01 7.81 15.67
CA LEU A 360 34.91 7.35 17.06
C LEU A 360 36.28 6.87 17.60
N PHE A 361 37.29 6.80 16.74
CA PHE A 361 38.66 6.34 16.98
C PHE A 361 39.64 7.33 16.34
#